data_AF-A0A419DDR2-F1
#
_entry.id   AF-A0A419DDR2-F1
#
_cell.length_a   1.000
_cell.length_b   1.000
_cell.length_c   1.000
_cell.angle_alpha   90.00
_cell.angle_beta   90.00
_cell.angle_gamma   90.00
#
_symmetry.space_group_name_H-M   'P 1'
#
loop_
_entity.id
_entity.type
_entity.pdbx_description
1 polymer ?
#
loop_
_entity_poly.entity_id
_entity_poly.type
_entity_poly.pdbx_seq_one_letter_code
_entity_poly.pdbx_strand_id
1 'polypeptide(L)'
;MDEKMEFRLKTLTPIWTGNVDMKCDRLHETGIIGSIRWWYEALVRGLGGYACDPTSKIKEERCEFDTKSYQKNENLEVELKKICPACQMFGCTGWGKKIRWVIDDSSMSKNINTGRTGEFSLFGIEIKALSDEEKWLVYSVFSIINTYGTIGGKCMLKPSPNHYCDDRGKVIVTQYGFEKPTINIDQIKRSFSEQKRIIESTGQKISEEWPNLTRFFFSPEESLDAGQFMGLVGLDTYSNFLKGHKGDRRDPEARANKFASFKNIGLTDPKQKKFWGYTKDEDEMYDAVKNTLTDDLVLKKIKTGKEVLDEL
;
A
#
# COMPACT_ATOMS: atom_id res chain seq x y z
N MET A 1 -9.53 -2.76 -30.13
CA MET A 1 -8.26 -2.03 -29.91
C MET A 1 -8.20 -1.85 -28.41
N ASP A 2 -7.38 -2.65 -27.73
CA ASP A 2 -7.40 -2.71 -26.26
C ASP A 2 -6.98 -1.35 -25.71
N GLU A 3 -7.86 -0.72 -24.93
CA GLU A 3 -7.58 0.53 -24.26
C GLU A 3 -6.46 0.28 -23.24
N LYS A 4 -5.25 0.76 -23.54
CA LYS A 4 -4.09 0.63 -22.66
C LYS A 4 -4.07 1.82 -21.73
N MET A 5 -4.31 1.57 -20.44
CA MET A 5 -4.11 2.59 -19.40
C MET A 5 -2.60 2.67 -19.09
N GLU A 6 -2.01 3.86 -19.21
CA GLU A 6 -0.59 4.09 -18.91
C GLU A 6 -0.41 5.04 -17.73
N PHE A 7 0.17 4.53 -16.65
CA PHE A 7 0.64 5.35 -15.54
C PHE A 7 2.14 5.57 -15.70
N ARG A 8 2.58 6.84 -15.81
CA ARG A 8 4.00 7.19 -15.83
C ARG A 8 4.44 7.62 -14.45
N LEU A 9 5.54 7.05 -13.97
CA LEU A 9 6.10 7.33 -12.66
C LEU A 9 7.55 7.75 -12.79
N LYS A 10 7.96 8.67 -11.92
CA LYS A 10 9.34 9.11 -11.76
C LYS A 10 9.81 8.88 -10.35
N THR A 11 10.98 8.28 -10.20
CA THR A 11 11.58 8.05 -8.88
C THR A 11 12.11 9.36 -8.28
N LEU A 12 11.74 9.65 -7.04
CA LEU A 12 12.42 10.64 -6.20
C LEU A 12 13.55 10.00 -5.38
N THR A 13 13.40 8.71 -5.05
CA THR A 13 14.48 7.87 -4.51
C THR A 13 14.51 6.53 -5.21
N PRO A 14 15.65 5.82 -5.22
CA PRO A 14 15.76 4.53 -5.89
C PRO A 14 14.62 3.59 -5.49
N ILE A 15 14.00 2.93 -6.46
CA ILE A 15 13.07 1.84 -6.18
C ILE A 15 13.88 0.56 -6.07
N TRP A 16 13.58 -0.24 -5.05
CA TRP A 16 14.17 -1.56 -4.87
C TRP A 16 13.09 -2.62 -4.96
N THR A 17 13.27 -3.58 -5.85
CA THR A 17 12.45 -4.80 -5.93
C THR A 17 13.39 -6.00 -5.96
N GLY A 18 13.21 -6.92 -5.02
CA GLY A 18 14.05 -8.11 -4.90
C GLY A 18 13.54 -9.25 -5.77
N ASN A 19 14.46 -9.92 -6.46
CA ASN A 19 14.20 -11.25 -7.02
C ASN A 19 14.16 -12.32 -5.90
N VAL A 20 14.02 -13.58 -6.31
CA VAL A 20 14.04 -14.74 -5.38
C VAL A 20 15.34 -14.85 -4.57
N ASP A 21 16.44 -14.23 -5.01
CA ASP A 21 17.73 -14.19 -4.30
C ASP A 21 17.94 -12.89 -3.52
N MET A 22 16.89 -12.07 -3.36
CA MET A 22 16.95 -10.75 -2.71
C MET A 22 17.93 -9.78 -3.38
N LYS A 23 18.08 -9.88 -4.70
CA LYS A 23 18.87 -8.96 -5.52
C LYS A 23 17.97 -8.06 -6.36
N CYS A 24 18.37 -6.80 -6.55
CA CYS A 24 17.70 -5.86 -7.44
C CYS A 24 18.40 -5.86 -8.80
N ASP A 25 18.09 -6.87 -9.62
CA ASP A 25 18.61 -7.03 -10.97
C ASP A 25 17.81 -6.25 -12.02
N ARG A 26 16.49 -6.15 -11.84
CA ARG A 26 15.52 -5.37 -12.63
C ARG A 26 14.38 -4.86 -11.75
N LEU A 27 13.49 -4.04 -12.31
CA LEU A 27 12.22 -3.74 -11.67
C LEU A 27 11.30 -4.96 -11.80
N HIS A 28 11.03 -5.66 -10.70
CA HIS A 28 10.15 -6.83 -10.73
C HIS A 28 8.69 -6.38 -10.65
N GLU A 29 7.91 -6.77 -11.66
CA GLU A 29 6.45 -6.54 -11.72
C GLU A 29 5.77 -6.94 -10.41
N THR A 30 6.06 -8.13 -9.90
CA THR A 30 5.48 -8.66 -8.66
C THR A 30 5.74 -7.76 -7.45
N GLY A 31 6.91 -7.12 -7.36
CA GLY A 31 7.24 -6.21 -6.27
C GLY A 31 6.45 -4.90 -6.34
N ILE A 32 6.34 -4.31 -7.53
CA ILE A 32 5.57 -3.08 -7.73
C ILE A 32 4.08 -3.33 -7.56
N ILE A 33 3.54 -4.37 -8.18
CA ILE A 33 2.11 -4.72 -8.08
C ILE A 33 1.75 -5.13 -6.66
N GLY A 34 2.66 -5.79 -5.94
CA GLY A 34 2.49 -6.07 -4.51
C GLY A 34 2.34 -4.79 -3.67
N SER A 35 3.16 -3.76 -3.92
CA SER A 35 3.02 -2.47 -3.22
C SER A 35 1.73 -1.73 -3.58
N ILE A 36 1.33 -1.72 -4.86
CA ILE A 36 0.07 -1.11 -5.29
C ILE A 36 -1.11 -1.83 -4.63
N ARG A 37 -1.09 -3.17 -4.63
CA ARG A 37 -2.09 -4.00 -3.95
C ARG A 37 -2.16 -3.70 -2.45
N TRP A 38 -1.03 -3.54 -1.76
CA TRP A 38 -0.99 -3.21 -0.34
C TRP A 38 -1.68 -1.89 -0.02
N TRP A 39 -1.43 -0.84 -0.83
CA TRP A 39 -2.14 0.45 -0.70
C TRP A 39 -3.63 0.33 -1.04
N TYR A 40 -3.98 -0.50 -2.03
CA TYR A 40 -5.38 -0.79 -2.38
C TYR A 40 -6.11 -1.48 -1.23
N GLU A 41 -5.49 -2.45 -0.58
CA GLU A 41 -6.04 -3.15 0.59
C GLU A 41 -6.26 -2.17 1.76
N ALA A 42 -5.29 -1.29 2.02
CA ALA A 42 -5.43 -0.25 3.04
C ALA A 42 -6.58 0.71 2.74
N LEU A 43 -6.72 1.16 1.49
CA LEU A 43 -7.81 2.02 1.04
C LEU A 43 -9.17 1.33 1.19
N VAL A 44 -9.30 0.07 0.75
CA VAL A 44 -10.54 -0.70 0.90
C VAL A 44 -10.96 -0.82 2.37
N ARG A 45 -10.03 -1.13 3.28
CA ARG A 45 -10.33 -1.18 4.72
C ARG A 45 -10.69 0.20 5.26
N GLY A 46 -10.04 1.26 4.78
CA GLY A 46 -10.36 2.65 5.15
C GLY A 46 -11.75 3.10 4.72
N LEU A 47 -12.25 2.57 3.62
CA LEU A 47 -13.62 2.78 3.13
C LEU A 47 -14.65 1.86 3.80
N GLY A 48 -14.26 1.10 4.84
CA GLY A 48 -15.13 0.21 5.60
C GLY A 48 -15.31 -1.19 5.00
N GLY A 49 -14.56 -1.52 3.95
CA GLY A 49 -14.60 -2.84 3.31
C GLY A 49 -13.72 -3.88 3.98
N TYR A 50 -13.85 -5.12 3.51
CA TYR A 50 -12.94 -6.21 3.86
C TYR A 50 -11.85 -6.33 2.80
N ALA A 51 -10.59 -6.49 3.22
CA ALA A 51 -9.48 -6.89 2.37
C ALA A 51 -8.63 -7.92 3.11
N CYS A 52 -8.43 -9.09 2.52
CA CYS A 52 -7.71 -10.22 3.11
C CYS A 52 -6.19 -9.94 3.19
N ASP A 53 -5.44 -10.79 3.90
CA ASP A 53 -3.98 -10.86 3.76
C ASP A 53 -3.62 -11.99 2.78
N PRO A 54 -3.25 -11.68 1.52
CA PRO A 54 -2.92 -12.72 0.53
C PRO A 54 -1.67 -13.53 0.88
N THR A 55 -0.85 -13.06 1.81
CA THR A 55 0.41 -13.69 2.24
C THR A 55 0.25 -14.52 3.52
N SER A 56 -0.93 -14.49 4.15
CA SER A 56 -1.17 -15.24 5.38
C SER A 56 -1.01 -16.75 5.18
N LYS A 57 -0.45 -17.41 6.20
CA LYS A 57 -0.39 -18.86 6.30
C LYS A 57 -1.72 -19.47 6.73
N ILE A 58 -2.59 -18.66 7.35
CA ILE A 58 -3.93 -19.05 7.79
C ILE A 58 -4.85 -18.97 6.57
N LYS A 59 -5.58 -20.06 6.28
CA LYS A 59 -6.40 -20.13 5.06
C LYS A 59 -7.56 -19.14 5.12
N GLU A 60 -8.16 -18.99 6.29
CA GLU A 60 -9.31 -18.14 6.60
C GLU A 60 -8.99 -16.64 6.46
N GLU A 61 -7.70 -16.29 6.46
CA GLU A 61 -7.21 -14.92 6.23
C GLU A 61 -6.96 -14.60 4.76
N ARG A 62 -7.15 -15.56 3.84
CA ARG A 62 -7.03 -15.41 2.39
C ARG A 62 -8.39 -15.55 1.72
N CYS A 63 -8.64 -14.80 0.65
CA CYS A 63 -9.79 -15.09 -0.20
C CYS A 63 -9.51 -16.27 -1.13
N GLU A 64 -10.53 -17.09 -1.35
CA GLU A 64 -10.57 -18.15 -2.36
C GLU A 64 -11.91 -18.01 -3.11
N PHE A 65 -11.86 -17.93 -4.44
CA PHE A 65 -13.07 -17.91 -5.25
C PHE A 65 -13.55 -19.34 -5.46
N ASP A 66 -14.77 -19.64 -5.02
CA ASP A 66 -15.36 -20.98 -5.13
C ASP A 66 -15.85 -21.25 -6.55
N THR A 67 -14.94 -21.79 -7.38
CA THR A 67 -15.27 -22.18 -8.75
C THR A 67 -16.34 -23.26 -8.82
N LYS A 68 -16.49 -24.11 -7.79
CA LYS A 68 -17.50 -25.18 -7.78
C LYS A 68 -18.88 -24.61 -7.49
N SER A 69 -18.99 -23.64 -6.58
CA SER A 69 -20.23 -22.90 -6.35
C SER A 69 -20.65 -22.16 -7.62
N TYR A 70 -19.72 -21.42 -8.24
CA TYR A 70 -19.97 -20.69 -9.48
C TYR A 70 -20.45 -21.61 -10.62
N GLN A 71 -19.82 -22.76 -10.83
CA GLN A 71 -20.24 -23.73 -11.87
C GLN A 71 -21.66 -24.28 -11.66
N LYS A 72 -22.19 -24.25 -10.44
CA LYS A 72 -23.54 -24.75 -10.13
C LYS A 72 -24.62 -23.70 -10.27
N ASN A 73 -24.31 -22.45 -9.92
CA ASN A 73 -25.30 -21.37 -9.86
C ASN A 73 -25.18 -20.36 -11.01
N GLU A 74 -24.06 -20.37 -11.73
CA GLU A 74 -23.70 -19.47 -12.84
C GLU A 74 -23.86 -17.97 -12.52
N ASN A 75 -23.91 -17.61 -11.23
CA ASN A 75 -24.11 -16.23 -10.78
C ASN A 75 -22.80 -15.62 -10.31
N LEU A 76 -22.11 -14.98 -11.26
CA LEU A 76 -20.80 -14.38 -11.01
C LEU A 76 -20.86 -13.27 -9.94
N GLU A 77 -21.90 -12.44 -9.96
CA GLU A 77 -22.02 -11.30 -9.04
C GLU A 77 -22.10 -11.77 -7.58
N VAL A 78 -22.92 -12.80 -7.32
CA VAL A 78 -23.07 -13.37 -5.97
C VAL A 78 -21.77 -13.99 -5.48
N GLU A 79 -21.03 -14.71 -6.33
CA GLU A 79 -19.75 -15.32 -5.95
C GLU A 79 -18.64 -14.27 -5.75
N LEU A 80 -18.62 -13.20 -6.56
CA LEU A 80 -17.67 -12.10 -6.39
C LEU A 80 -17.88 -11.36 -5.06
N LYS A 81 -19.11 -11.24 -4.56
CA LYS A 81 -19.38 -10.67 -3.23
C LYS A 81 -18.75 -11.47 -2.08
N LYS A 82 -18.27 -12.70 -2.30
CA LYS A 82 -17.57 -13.51 -1.29
C LYS A 82 -16.05 -13.35 -1.30
N ILE A 83 -15.48 -12.61 -2.25
CA ILE A 83 -14.05 -12.28 -2.27
C ILE A 83 -13.84 -10.78 -2.17
N CYS A 84 -12.76 -10.35 -1.49
CA CYS A 84 -12.52 -8.93 -1.26
C CYS A 84 -12.26 -8.13 -2.56
N PRO A 85 -12.53 -6.81 -2.60
CA PRO A 85 -12.28 -5.97 -3.77
C PRO A 85 -10.82 -6.03 -4.28
N ALA A 86 -9.85 -6.18 -3.36
CA ALA A 86 -8.45 -6.36 -3.74
C ALA A 86 -8.21 -7.67 -4.50
N CYS A 87 -8.82 -8.78 -4.06
CA CYS A 87 -8.75 -10.06 -4.78
C CYS A 87 -9.54 -10.04 -6.08
N GLN A 88 -10.64 -9.29 -6.17
CA GLN A 88 -11.34 -9.09 -7.45
C GLN A 88 -10.42 -8.41 -8.47
N MET A 89 -9.73 -7.34 -8.06
CA MET A 89 -8.82 -6.56 -8.93
C MET A 89 -7.53 -7.33 -9.29
N PHE A 90 -6.80 -7.81 -8.27
CA PHE A 90 -5.45 -8.38 -8.41
C PHE A 90 -5.42 -9.91 -8.50
N GLY A 91 -6.55 -10.58 -8.31
CA GLY A 91 -6.67 -12.04 -8.33
C GLY A 91 -6.44 -12.72 -6.97
N CYS A 92 -6.92 -13.95 -6.89
CA CYS A 92 -6.69 -14.91 -5.80
C CYS A 92 -6.82 -16.35 -6.33
N THR A 93 -6.70 -17.34 -5.46
CA THR A 93 -6.96 -18.74 -5.84
C THR A 93 -8.38 -18.88 -6.39
N GLY A 94 -8.52 -19.45 -7.59
CA GLY A 94 -9.81 -19.61 -8.28
C GLY A 94 -10.29 -18.39 -9.08
N TRP A 95 -9.67 -17.21 -8.93
CA TRP A 95 -10.05 -15.98 -9.64
C TRP A 95 -8.87 -15.25 -10.26
N GLY A 96 -8.89 -15.09 -11.59
CA GLY A 96 -7.87 -14.33 -12.31
C GLY A 96 -8.04 -12.82 -12.15
N LYS A 97 -6.93 -12.09 -12.11
CA LYS A 97 -6.86 -10.62 -12.08
C LYS A 97 -7.71 -9.94 -13.18
N LYS A 98 -8.16 -8.71 -12.93
CA LYS A 98 -8.84 -7.85 -13.92
C LYS A 98 -7.86 -7.07 -14.79
N ILE A 99 -6.74 -6.63 -14.22
CA ILE A 99 -5.70 -5.90 -14.94
C ILE A 99 -4.43 -6.73 -14.98
N ARG A 100 -3.86 -6.91 -16.17
CA ARG A 100 -2.47 -7.36 -16.31
C ARG A 100 -1.58 -6.14 -16.45
N TRP A 101 -0.73 -5.93 -15.46
CA TRP A 101 0.26 -4.87 -15.51
C TRP A 101 1.49 -5.31 -16.30
N VAL A 102 2.07 -4.37 -17.05
CA VAL A 102 3.35 -4.52 -17.75
C VAL A 102 4.19 -3.31 -17.41
N ILE A 103 5.47 -3.55 -17.07
CA ILE A 103 6.42 -2.50 -16.72
C ILE A 103 7.34 -2.25 -17.90
N ASP A 104 7.49 -0.99 -18.28
CA ASP A 104 8.58 -0.51 -19.11
C ASP A 104 9.54 0.33 -18.26
N ASP A 105 10.69 -0.25 -17.92
CA ASP A 105 11.76 0.37 -17.14
C ASP A 105 13.03 0.63 -17.98
N SER A 106 12.90 0.68 -19.31
CA SER A 106 14.00 0.84 -20.26
C SER A 106 14.79 2.14 -20.07
N SER A 107 14.11 3.22 -19.66
CA SER A 107 14.71 4.51 -19.32
C SER A 107 15.32 4.59 -17.92
N MET A 108 15.22 3.53 -17.11
CA MET A 108 15.75 3.55 -15.74
C MET A 108 17.23 3.17 -15.69
N SER A 109 18.01 3.95 -14.93
CA SER A 109 19.38 3.58 -14.59
C SER A 109 19.41 2.55 -13.46
N LYS A 110 20.37 1.62 -13.52
CA LYS A 110 20.54 0.55 -12.53
C LYS A 110 21.72 0.85 -11.61
N ASN A 111 21.47 0.80 -10.30
CA ASN A 111 22.50 0.68 -9.29
C ASN A 111 22.25 -0.57 -8.45
N ILE A 112 23.14 -1.55 -8.56
CA ILE A 112 23.01 -2.88 -7.93
C ILE A 112 22.85 -2.79 -6.40
N ASN A 113 23.40 -1.75 -5.77
CA ASN A 113 23.40 -1.60 -4.32
C ASN A 113 22.21 -0.77 -3.80
N THR A 114 21.75 0.22 -4.57
CA THR A 114 20.77 1.20 -4.09
C THR A 114 19.37 1.02 -4.67
N GLY A 115 19.24 0.47 -5.89
CA GLY A 115 17.98 0.29 -6.60
C GLY A 115 18.02 0.88 -8.02
N ARG A 116 16.86 1.14 -8.61
CA ARG A 116 16.72 1.78 -9.93
C ARG A 116 16.18 3.20 -9.79
N THR A 117 16.72 4.13 -10.58
CA THR A 117 16.28 5.52 -10.65
C THR A 117 15.97 5.93 -12.08
N GLY A 118 14.97 6.79 -12.25
CA GLY A 118 14.54 7.29 -13.55
C GLY A 118 13.02 7.30 -13.67
N GLU A 119 12.56 7.34 -14.91
CA GLU A 119 11.16 7.24 -15.28
C GLU A 119 10.85 5.82 -15.75
N PHE A 120 9.63 5.35 -15.48
CA PHE A 120 9.12 4.07 -15.96
C PHE A 120 7.60 4.15 -16.15
N SER A 121 7.08 3.31 -17.03
CA SER A 121 5.65 3.22 -17.31
C SER A 121 5.07 1.91 -16.76
N LEU A 122 3.86 2.01 -16.20
CA LEU A 122 3.00 0.88 -15.85
C LEU A 122 1.82 0.87 -16.83
N PHE A 123 1.83 -0.11 -17.72
CA PHE A 123 0.73 -0.34 -18.66
C PHE A 123 -0.25 -1.35 -18.07
N GLY A 124 -1.48 -0.92 -17.81
CA GLY A 124 -2.58 -1.81 -17.47
C GLY A 124 -3.24 -2.32 -18.75
N ILE A 125 -3.22 -3.63 -18.94
CA ILE A 125 -3.99 -4.32 -19.98
C ILE A 125 -5.25 -4.87 -19.31
N GLU A 126 -6.40 -4.35 -19.70
CA GLU A 126 -7.68 -4.79 -19.18
C GLU A 126 -8.00 -6.21 -19.68
N ILE A 127 -8.08 -7.16 -18.74
CA ILE A 127 -8.45 -8.56 -19.00
C ILE A 127 -9.96 -8.77 -18.76
N LYS A 128 -10.55 -7.95 -17.89
CA LYS A 128 -11.99 -7.93 -17.58
C LYS A 128 -12.44 -6.49 -17.39
N ALA A 129 -13.69 -6.21 -17.78
CA ALA A 129 -14.34 -4.92 -17.59
C ALA A 129 -14.11 -4.32 -16.19
N LEU A 130 -13.62 -3.09 -16.16
CA LEU A 130 -13.50 -2.27 -14.96
C LEU A 130 -14.70 -1.33 -14.83
N SER A 131 -15.36 -1.34 -13.67
CA SER A 131 -16.36 -0.32 -13.34
C SER A 131 -15.70 1.02 -13.02
N ASP A 132 -16.48 2.10 -12.99
CA ASP A 132 -15.98 3.43 -12.63
C ASP A 132 -15.52 3.47 -11.16
N GLU A 133 -16.16 2.73 -10.26
CA GLU A 133 -15.70 2.57 -8.88
C GLU A 133 -14.33 1.88 -8.81
N GLU A 134 -14.10 0.85 -9.62
CA GLU A 134 -12.82 0.15 -9.69
C GLU A 134 -11.72 1.02 -10.27
N LYS A 135 -12.02 1.77 -11.34
CA LYS A 135 -11.11 2.78 -11.90
C LYS A 135 -10.79 3.86 -10.86
N TRP A 136 -11.80 4.36 -10.13
CA TRP A 136 -11.59 5.33 -9.07
C TRP A 136 -10.70 4.79 -7.96
N LEU A 137 -10.88 3.53 -7.51
CA LEU A 137 -10.01 2.92 -6.51
C LEU A 137 -8.56 2.83 -6.99
N VAL A 138 -8.32 2.43 -8.24
CA VAL A 138 -6.97 2.40 -8.84
C VAL A 138 -6.38 3.81 -8.89
N TYR A 139 -7.13 4.80 -9.37
CA TYR A 139 -6.71 6.20 -9.40
C TYR A 139 -6.32 6.70 -8.00
N SER A 140 -7.18 6.47 -7.01
CA SER A 140 -7.00 6.88 -5.62
C SER A 140 -5.74 6.26 -5.01
N VAL A 141 -5.44 4.99 -5.30
CA VAL A 141 -4.18 4.36 -4.87
C VAL A 141 -2.96 5.07 -5.46
N PHE A 142 -2.97 5.40 -6.76
CA PHE A 142 -1.87 6.15 -7.36
C PHE A 142 -1.75 7.58 -6.80
N SER A 143 -2.88 8.23 -6.48
CA SER A 143 -2.90 9.53 -5.81
C SER A 143 -2.28 9.46 -4.40
N ILE A 144 -2.64 8.44 -3.62
CA ILE A 144 -2.04 8.18 -2.29
C ILE A 144 -0.54 7.94 -2.43
N ILE A 145 -0.10 7.08 -3.34
CA ILE A 145 1.32 6.78 -3.57
C ILE A 145 2.10 8.03 -3.97
N ASN A 146 1.56 8.82 -4.90
CA ASN A 146 2.18 10.04 -5.41
C ASN A 146 2.49 11.03 -4.28
N THR A 147 1.49 11.31 -3.44
CA THR A 147 1.61 12.37 -2.44
C THR A 147 2.16 11.84 -1.11
N TYR A 148 1.60 10.74 -0.62
CA TYR A 148 1.75 10.30 0.77
C TYR A 148 2.59 9.04 0.92
N GLY A 149 2.45 8.10 -0.02
CA GLY A 149 3.01 6.76 0.09
C GLY A 149 4.37 6.57 -0.57
N THR A 150 4.74 5.28 -0.68
CA THR A 150 5.92 4.78 -1.40
C THR A 150 5.64 3.38 -1.96
N ILE A 151 6.48 2.92 -2.88
CA ILE A 151 6.39 1.60 -3.52
C ILE A 151 7.73 0.86 -3.56
N GLY A 152 7.68 -0.46 -3.70
CA GLY A 152 8.84 -1.34 -3.67
C GLY A 152 9.20 -1.79 -2.25
N GLY A 153 10.24 -2.60 -2.16
CA GLY A 153 10.79 -3.08 -0.90
C GLY A 153 11.75 -2.10 -0.26
N LYS A 154 12.05 -2.30 1.03
CA LYS A 154 13.00 -1.49 1.82
C LYS A 154 12.60 0.00 1.94
N CYS A 155 11.31 0.31 1.85
CA CYS A 155 10.78 1.66 2.01
C CYS A 155 10.60 2.11 3.48
N MET A 156 10.54 1.17 4.43
CA MET A 156 10.36 1.43 5.87
C MET A 156 11.64 1.22 6.68
N LEU A 157 12.81 1.47 6.09
CA LEU A 157 14.07 1.41 6.83
C LEU A 157 14.14 2.60 7.80
N LYS A 158 14.76 2.37 8.96
CA LYS A 158 14.99 3.43 9.95
C LYS A 158 15.81 4.57 9.32
N PRO A 159 15.42 5.85 9.48
CA PRO A 159 16.25 6.97 9.07
C PRO A 159 17.58 6.93 9.83
N SER A 160 18.70 6.86 9.10
CA SER A 160 20.04 6.76 9.68
C SER A 160 21.07 7.37 8.72
N PRO A 161 22.15 8.00 9.20
CA PRO A 161 23.23 8.46 8.31
C PRO A 161 23.92 7.31 7.56
N ASN A 162 23.74 6.05 7.99
CA ASN A 162 24.33 4.89 7.32
C ASN A 162 23.69 4.63 5.94
N HIS A 163 24.54 4.38 4.94
CA HIS A 163 24.13 4.10 3.55
C HIS A 163 23.26 2.82 3.42
N TYR A 164 23.40 1.86 4.34
CA TYR A 164 22.55 0.67 4.36
C TYR A 164 21.05 1.01 4.53
N CYS A 165 20.77 2.13 5.19
CA CYS A 165 19.44 2.65 5.47
C CYS A 165 18.99 3.74 4.48
N ASP A 166 19.53 3.76 3.26
CA ASP A 166 19.12 4.74 2.27
C ASP A 166 17.64 4.63 1.91
N ASP A 167 17.06 5.82 1.73
CA ASP A 167 15.68 6.04 1.32
C ASP A 167 15.37 5.34 0.01
N ARG A 168 14.22 4.66 -0.06
CA ARG A 168 13.78 3.95 -1.25
C ARG A 168 12.29 4.07 -1.47
N GLY A 169 11.88 4.03 -2.74
CA GLY A 169 10.47 3.88 -3.10
C GLY A 169 9.64 5.16 -3.16
N LYS A 170 10.23 6.35 -2.97
CA LYS A 170 9.52 7.61 -3.22
C LYS A 170 9.37 7.80 -4.73
N VAL A 171 8.15 8.03 -5.19
CA VAL A 171 7.83 8.28 -6.59
C VAL A 171 6.85 9.43 -6.70
N ILE A 172 6.82 10.05 -7.88
CA ILE A 172 5.73 10.90 -8.34
C ILE A 172 5.08 10.27 -9.56
N VAL A 173 3.77 10.45 -9.70
CA VAL A 173 2.99 10.05 -10.87
C VAL A 173 2.93 11.25 -11.81
N THR A 174 3.57 11.14 -12.97
CA THR A 174 3.63 12.19 -13.99
C THR A 174 2.52 12.07 -15.03
N GLN A 175 1.91 10.89 -15.14
CA GLN A 175 0.72 10.65 -15.96
C GLN A 175 -0.17 9.61 -15.27
N TYR A 176 -1.47 9.87 -15.26
CA TYR A 176 -2.50 8.90 -14.89
C TYR A 176 -3.04 8.23 -16.15
N GLY A 177 -3.32 6.92 -16.06
CA GLY A 177 -3.79 6.15 -17.22
C GLY A 177 -5.20 6.49 -17.69
N PHE A 178 -5.94 7.26 -16.91
CA PHE A 178 -7.30 7.73 -17.20
C PHE A 178 -7.63 8.91 -16.27
N GLU A 179 -8.65 9.69 -16.63
CA GLU A 179 -9.18 10.76 -15.78
C GLU A 179 -9.87 10.19 -14.54
N LYS A 180 -9.81 10.91 -13.42
CA LYS A 180 -10.46 10.52 -12.17
C LYS A 180 -11.98 10.36 -12.39
N PRO A 181 -12.54 9.15 -12.23
CA PRO A 181 -13.99 8.98 -12.36
C PRO A 181 -14.75 9.75 -11.28
N THR A 182 -15.92 10.29 -11.62
CA THR A 182 -16.82 10.90 -10.65
C THR A 182 -17.71 9.83 -10.06
N ILE A 183 -17.63 9.62 -8.74
CA ILE A 183 -18.35 8.55 -8.05
C ILE A 183 -19.07 9.06 -6.80
N ASN A 184 -20.05 8.28 -6.33
CA ASN A 184 -20.63 8.47 -5.01
C ASN A 184 -19.86 7.62 -3.99
N ILE A 185 -18.98 8.25 -3.20
CA ILE A 185 -18.17 7.54 -2.19
C ILE A 185 -19.07 6.83 -1.14
N ASP A 186 -20.22 7.40 -0.79
CA ASP A 186 -21.14 6.75 0.16
C ASP A 186 -21.74 5.45 -0.41
N GLN A 187 -21.96 5.40 -1.74
CA GLN A 187 -22.38 4.18 -2.41
C GLN A 187 -21.29 3.10 -2.34
N ILE A 188 -20.02 3.47 -2.55
CA ILE A 188 -18.90 2.53 -2.37
C ILE A 188 -18.84 2.03 -0.92
N LYS A 189 -18.88 2.94 0.07
CA LYS A 189 -18.88 2.57 1.49
C LYS A 189 -20.01 1.60 1.84
N ARG A 190 -21.22 1.83 1.31
CA ARG A 190 -22.37 0.91 1.50
C ARG A 190 -22.13 -0.45 0.86
N SER A 191 -21.67 -0.49 -0.38
CA SER A 191 -21.36 -1.74 -1.11
C SER A 191 -20.29 -2.55 -0.39
N PHE A 192 -19.22 -1.89 0.04
CA PHE A 192 -18.14 -2.49 0.83
C PHE A 192 -18.61 -3.00 2.18
N SER A 193 -19.51 -2.27 2.85
CA SER A 193 -20.09 -2.72 4.12
C SER A 193 -20.97 -3.96 3.95
N GLU A 194 -21.77 -4.02 2.89
CA GLU A 194 -22.56 -5.22 2.54
C GLU A 194 -21.64 -6.41 2.26
N GLN A 195 -20.64 -6.21 1.41
CA GLN A 195 -19.68 -7.25 1.05
C GLN A 195 -18.89 -7.75 2.25
N LYS A 196 -18.43 -6.84 3.11
CA LYS A 196 -17.74 -7.18 4.36
C LYS A 196 -18.61 -8.09 5.22
N ARG A 197 -19.91 -7.79 5.40
CA ARG A 197 -20.83 -8.65 6.17
C ARG A 197 -20.96 -10.05 5.57
N ILE A 198 -21.02 -10.16 4.23
CA ILE A 198 -21.07 -11.45 3.53
C ILE A 198 -19.79 -12.25 3.81
N ILE A 199 -18.62 -11.62 3.67
CA ILE A 199 -17.32 -12.27 3.90
C ILE A 199 -17.15 -12.67 5.38
N GLU A 200 -17.55 -11.81 6.32
CA GLU A 200 -17.49 -12.13 7.75
C GLU A 200 -18.43 -13.27 8.15
N SER A 201 -19.56 -13.41 7.44
CA SER A 201 -20.49 -14.53 7.65
C SER A 201 -19.89 -15.89 7.28
N THR A 202 -18.82 -15.92 6.48
CA THR A 202 -18.05 -17.14 6.16
C THR A 202 -16.93 -17.42 7.18
N GLY A 203 -16.89 -16.68 8.29
CA GLY A 203 -15.91 -16.86 9.37
C GLY A 203 -14.60 -16.09 9.20
N GLN A 204 -14.42 -15.35 8.09
CA GLN A 204 -13.25 -14.51 7.89
C GLN A 204 -13.33 -13.28 8.80
N LYS A 205 -12.21 -12.86 9.37
CA LYS A 205 -12.15 -11.67 10.23
C LYS A 205 -11.02 -10.76 9.78
N ILE A 206 -11.19 -9.46 9.99
CA ILE A 206 -10.13 -8.47 9.80
C ILE A 206 -9.27 -8.47 11.06
N SER A 207 -7.95 -8.67 10.90
CA SER A 207 -7.01 -8.49 12.00
C SER A 207 -6.82 -7.01 12.31
N GLU A 208 -6.75 -6.66 13.58
CA GLU A 208 -6.46 -5.29 14.05
C GLU A 208 -5.05 -4.82 13.62
N GLU A 209 -4.15 -5.75 13.27
CA GLU A 209 -2.79 -5.44 12.82
C GLU A 209 -2.69 -5.09 11.33
N TRP A 210 -3.76 -5.36 10.59
CA TRP A 210 -3.78 -5.14 9.15
C TRP A 210 -3.89 -3.64 8.84
N PRO A 211 -3.12 -3.12 7.85
CA PRO A 211 -3.14 -1.71 7.53
C PRO A 211 -4.55 -1.28 7.09
N ASN A 212 -5.10 -0.31 7.80
CA ASN A 212 -6.38 0.31 7.50
C ASN A 212 -6.13 1.80 7.31
N LEU A 213 -6.49 2.37 6.15
CA LEU A 213 -6.11 3.75 5.82
C LEU A 213 -6.56 4.75 6.89
N THR A 214 -7.69 4.56 7.59
CA THR A 214 -8.13 5.46 8.68
C THR A 214 -7.19 5.49 9.90
N ARG A 215 -6.29 4.51 10.02
CA ARG A 215 -5.28 4.38 11.10
C ARG A 215 -3.90 4.86 10.68
N PHE A 216 -3.79 5.57 9.55
CA PHE A 216 -2.52 6.12 9.08
C PHE A 216 -2.29 7.56 9.56
N PHE A 217 -1.01 7.91 9.65
CA PHE A 217 -0.51 9.27 9.77
C PHE A 217 0.43 9.56 8.60
N PHE A 218 0.34 10.76 8.05
CA PHE A 218 1.11 11.21 6.91
C PHE A 218 1.70 12.59 7.18
N SER A 219 2.92 12.85 6.70
CA SER A 219 3.43 14.20 6.49
C SER A 219 4.25 14.21 5.19
N PRO A 220 3.69 14.72 4.08
CA PRO A 220 4.32 14.66 2.76
C PRO A 220 5.49 15.64 2.58
N GLU A 221 5.70 16.55 3.52
CA GLU A 221 6.73 17.61 3.43
C GLU A 221 7.65 17.65 4.65
N GLU A 222 7.52 16.71 5.58
CA GLU A 222 8.35 16.63 6.78
C GLU A 222 8.79 15.19 7.04
N SER A 223 9.77 15.00 7.92
CA SER A 223 10.33 13.70 8.25
C SER A 223 10.92 13.75 9.65
N LEU A 224 10.86 12.62 10.35
CA LEU A 224 11.50 12.43 11.64
C LEU A 224 12.99 12.12 11.45
N ASP A 225 13.82 12.72 12.30
CA ASP A 225 15.21 12.30 12.44
C ASP A 225 15.33 10.93 13.13
N ALA A 226 16.56 10.41 13.25
CA ALA A 226 16.82 9.10 13.82
C ALA A 226 16.42 8.98 15.31
N GLY A 227 16.52 10.05 16.08
CA GLY A 227 16.15 10.08 17.50
C GLY A 227 14.64 10.14 17.67
N GLN A 228 13.98 11.07 16.97
CA GLN A 228 12.52 11.22 16.94
C GLN A 228 11.84 9.93 16.47
N PHE A 229 12.36 9.32 15.39
CA PHE A 229 11.83 8.03 14.90
C PHE A 229 11.96 6.93 15.94
N MET A 230 13.09 6.86 16.66
CA MET A 230 13.28 5.85 17.72
C MET A 230 12.39 6.10 18.94
N GLY A 231 12.12 7.36 19.27
CA GLY A 231 11.12 7.71 20.28
C GLY A 231 9.74 7.19 19.90
N LEU A 232 9.32 7.46 18.65
CA LEU A 232 8.03 6.99 18.11
C LEU A 232 7.90 5.47 18.12
N VAL A 233 8.84 4.74 17.51
CA VAL A 233 8.74 3.27 17.48
C VAL A 233 9.08 2.64 18.83
N GLY A 234 9.64 3.41 19.75
CA GLY A 234 10.01 3.00 21.10
C GLY A 234 8.90 3.13 22.14
N LEU A 235 7.71 3.62 21.77
CA LEU A 235 6.56 3.73 22.66
C LEU A 235 6.25 2.39 23.34
N ASP A 236 6.31 2.36 24.67
CA ASP A 236 6.42 1.15 25.51
C ASP A 236 5.58 -0.05 25.04
N THR A 237 4.32 -0.16 25.49
CA THR A 237 3.41 -1.29 25.23
C THR A 237 3.24 -1.61 23.73
N TYR A 238 3.60 -0.67 22.87
CA TYR A 238 3.39 -0.69 21.42
C TYR A 238 4.64 -1.00 20.60
N SER A 239 5.82 -0.98 21.23
CA SER A 239 7.12 -1.04 20.56
C SER A 239 7.29 -2.29 19.72
N ASN A 240 6.76 -3.44 20.16
CA ASN A 240 6.86 -4.71 19.43
C ASN A 240 6.17 -4.64 18.05
N PHE A 241 4.99 -4.02 17.99
CA PHE A 241 4.28 -3.86 16.73
C PHE A 241 4.94 -2.76 15.88
N LEU A 242 5.26 -1.61 16.47
CA LEU A 242 5.78 -0.43 15.76
C LEU A 242 7.15 -0.66 15.14
N LYS A 243 8.10 -1.26 15.88
CA LYS A 243 9.42 -1.67 15.36
C LYS A 243 9.34 -2.87 14.43
N GLY A 244 8.27 -3.66 14.53
CA GLY A 244 8.22 -4.97 13.94
C GLY A 244 9.33 -5.89 14.47
N HIS A 245 9.62 -6.94 13.71
CA HIS A 245 10.58 -7.96 14.09
C HIS A 245 11.59 -8.15 12.96
N LYS A 246 12.87 -7.93 13.27
CA LYS A 246 13.94 -8.08 12.30
C LYS A 246 14.26 -9.56 12.12
N GLY A 247 13.81 -10.13 11.02
CA GLY A 247 14.14 -11.50 10.60
C GLY A 247 14.58 -11.56 9.15
N ASP A 248 15.15 -12.70 8.74
CA ASP A 248 15.37 -13.01 7.33
C ASP A 248 14.09 -13.55 6.67
N ARG A 249 14.10 -13.80 5.37
CA ARG A 249 12.91 -14.26 4.62
C ARG A 249 12.30 -15.59 5.11
N ARG A 250 13.03 -16.39 5.88
CA ARG A 250 12.59 -17.68 6.43
C ARG A 250 11.98 -17.53 7.81
N ASP A 251 12.22 -16.40 8.46
CA ASP A 251 11.69 -16.11 9.76
C ASP A 251 10.18 -15.80 9.65
N PRO A 252 9.31 -16.67 10.19
CA PRO A 252 7.86 -16.48 10.11
C PRO A 252 7.39 -15.26 10.90
N GLU A 253 8.19 -14.78 11.85
CA GLU A 253 7.91 -13.62 12.68
C GLU A 253 8.45 -12.34 12.08
N ALA A 254 9.23 -12.38 10.98
CA ALA A 254 9.77 -11.17 10.37
C ALA A 254 8.64 -10.18 9.99
N ARG A 255 8.68 -8.97 10.56
CA ARG A 255 7.74 -7.88 10.28
C ARG A 255 8.51 -6.59 10.10
N ALA A 256 8.13 -5.80 9.09
CA ALA A 256 8.70 -4.47 8.89
C ALA A 256 8.29 -3.50 10.01
N ASN A 257 9.06 -2.42 10.17
CA ASN A 257 8.63 -1.24 10.90
C ASN A 257 7.29 -0.75 10.35
N LYS A 258 6.47 -0.10 11.16
CA LYS A 258 5.14 0.39 10.75
C LYS A 258 5.16 1.82 10.22
N PHE A 259 6.30 2.50 10.37
CA PHE A 259 6.55 3.85 9.89
C PHE A 259 7.74 3.89 8.93
N ALA A 260 7.60 4.74 7.93
CA ALA A 260 8.67 5.16 7.04
C ALA A 260 8.94 6.66 7.28
N SER A 261 10.21 7.00 7.52
CA SER A 261 10.67 8.38 7.63
C SER A 261 11.93 8.52 6.78
N PHE A 262 11.95 9.54 5.94
CA PHE A 262 12.92 9.69 4.86
C PHE A 262 13.99 10.73 5.22
N LYS A 263 15.25 10.49 4.83
CA LYS A 263 16.38 11.35 5.19
C LYS A 263 16.27 12.73 4.51
N ASN A 264 16.75 13.75 5.23
CA ASN A 264 16.81 15.14 4.79
C ASN A 264 18.18 15.57 4.21
N ILE A 265 19.13 14.64 4.01
CA ILE A 265 20.54 15.00 3.75
C ILE A 265 20.75 15.30 2.26
N GLY A 266 21.17 16.54 1.95
CA GLY A 266 21.57 16.96 0.60
C GLY A 266 20.43 17.36 -0.33
N LEU A 267 19.20 17.46 0.18
CA LEU A 267 18.01 17.78 -0.62
C LEU A 267 17.58 19.24 -0.38
N THR A 268 17.44 20.00 -1.47
CA THR A 268 17.01 21.41 -1.43
C THR A 268 15.49 21.59 -1.58
N ASP A 269 14.77 20.54 -1.98
CA ASP A 269 13.32 20.57 -2.21
C ASP A 269 12.56 19.90 -1.04
N PRO A 270 11.70 20.66 -0.31
CA PRO A 270 10.84 20.13 0.75
C PRO A 270 9.96 18.95 0.34
N LYS A 271 9.58 18.85 -0.94
CA LYS A 271 8.79 17.72 -1.49
C LYS A 271 9.53 16.39 -1.47
N GLN A 272 10.82 16.41 -1.14
CA GLN A 272 11.63 15.20 -1.01
C GLN A 272 11.71 14.68 0.43
N LYS A 273 11.19 15.43 1.41
CA LYS A 273 10.87 14.90 2.74
C LYS A 273 9.61 14.05 2.63
N LYS A 274 9.44 13.06 3.50
CA LYS A 274 8.21 12.28 3.61
C LYS A 274 8.18 11.53 4.95
N PHE A 275 7.00 11.44 5.54
CA PHE A 275 6.72 10.55 6.65
C PHE A 275 5.37 9.89 6.42
N TRP A 276 5.28 8.60 6.68
CA TRP A 276 4.00 7.92 6.75
C TRP A 276 4.10 6.64 7.57
N GLY A 277 2.98 6.20 8.11
CA GLY A 277 2.85 4.88 8.74
C GLY A 277 1.51 4.71 9.41
N TYR A 278 1.32 3.60 10.10
CA TYR A 278 0.02 3.23 10.64
C TYR A 278 0.10 2.54 12.00
N THR A 279 -0.99 2.62 12.75
CA THR A 279 -1.18 1.90 14.01
C THR A 279 -2.06 0.68 13.81
N LYS A 280 -2.18 -0.15 14.85
CA LYS A 280 -3.27 -1.10 14.94
C LYS A 280 -4.62 -0.38 14.92
N ASP A 281 -5.68 -1.15 14.68
CA ASP A 281 -7.06 -0.73 14.91
C ASP A 281 -7.39 -0.73 16.42
N GLU A 282 -6.60 0.04 17.18
CA GLU A 282 -6.67 0.21 18.64
C GLU A 282 -6.59 1.72 18.93
N ASP A 283 -7.59 2.27 19.61
CA ASP A 283 -7.72 3.72 19.79
C ASP A 283 -6.64 4.28 20.72
N GLU A 284 -6.27 3.55 21.78
CA GLU A 284 -5.22 3.95 22.72
C GLU A 284 -3.85 4.08 22.03
N MET A 285 -3.52 3.13 21.14
CA MET A 285 -2.29 3.19 20.34
C MET A 285 -2.34 4.37 19.36
N TYR A 286 -3.47 4.55 18.68
CA TYR A 286 -3.66 5.63 17.73
C TYR A 286 -3.43 6.99 18.39
N ASP A 287 -4.01 7.22 19.56
CA ASP A 287 -3.87 8.47 20.32
C ASP A 287 -2.44 8.65 20.86
N ALA A 288 -1.81 7.59 21.37
CA ALA A 288 -0.42 7.65 21.82
C ALA A 288 0.55 8.05 20.69
N VAL A 289 0.40 7.44 19.51
CA VAL A 289 1.17 7.80 18.31
C VAL A 289 0.87 9.22 17.86
N LYS A 290 -0.41 9.60 17.79
CA LYS A 290 -0.81 10.95 17.40
C LYS A 290 -0.16 11.99 18.29
N ASN A 291 -0.29 11.83 19.61
CA ASN A 291 0.29 12.74 20.60
C ASN A 291 1.81 12.84 20.42
N THR A 292 2.50 11.71 20.24
CA THR A 292 3.96 11.68 20.02
C THR A 292 4.40 12.40 18.75
N LEU A 293 3.62 12.28 17.67
CA LEU A 293 3.94 12.97 16.41
C LEU A 293 3.67 14.48 16.47
N THR A 294 2.70 14.90 17.28
CA THR A 294 2.31 16.31 17.43
C THR A 294 2.99 17.04 18.58
N ASP A 295 3.67 16.31 19.48
CA ASP A 295 4.34 16.87 20.66
C ASP A 295 5.39 17.92 20.25
N ASP A 296 5.38 19.07 20.93
CA ASP A 296 6.24 20.26 20.71
C ASP A 296 6.68 20.51 19.24
N LEU A 297 5.75 20.33 18.30
CA LEU A 297 5.94 20.59 16.87
C LEU A 297 6.89 19.64 16.11
N VAL A 298 7.01 18.37 16.53
CA VAL A 298 7.83 17.35 15.85
C VAL A 298 7.48 17.23 14.36
N LEU A 299 6.20 17.08 14.02
CA LEU A 299 5.70 17.27 12.65
C LEU A 299 4.54 18.27 12.68
N LYS A 300 4.67 19.40 11.98
CA LYS A 300 3.67 20.48 11.98
C LYS A 300 2.58 20.30 10.93
N LYS A 301 2.82 19.50 9.91
CA LYS A 301 1.96 19.30 8.73
C LYS A 301 1.50 17.84 8.62
N ILE A 302 1.01 17.29 9.73
CA ILE A 302 0.44 15.95 9.75
C ILE A 302 -0.95 15.97 9.10
N LYS A 303 -1.25 14.93 8.32
CA LYS A 303 -2.60 14.53 7.94
C LYS A 303 -2.89 13.14 8.46
N THR A 304 -4.07 12.96 9.03
CA THR A 304 -4.61 11.65 9.36
C THR A 304 -5.10 10.94 8.10
N GLY A 305 -5.19 9.63 8.16
CA GLY A 305 -5.74 8.86 7.05
C GLY A 305 -7.22 9.13 6.77
N LYS A 306 -7.98 9.61 7.76
CA LYS A 306 -9.36 10.09 7.56
C LYS A 306 -9.38 11.34 6.69
N GLU A 307 -8.53 12.33 6.99
CA GLU A 307 -8.39 13.53 6.15
C GLU A 307 -7.93 13.19 4.74
N VAL A 308 -6.99 12.25 4.58
CA VAL A 308 -6.58 11.77 3.25
C VAL A 308 -7.73 11.11 2.50
N LEU A 309 -8.57 10.31 3.17
CA LEU A 309 -9.76 9.71 2.56
C LEU A 309 -10.78 10.75 2.09
N ASP A 310 -10.95 11.84 2.84
CA ASP A 310 -11.88 12.92 2.50
C ASP A 310 -11.37 13.78 1.32
N GLU A 311 -10.09 13.71 0.99
CA GLU A 311 -9.46 14.39 -0.17
C GLU A 311 -9.53 13.60 -1.49
N LEU A 312 -9.93 12.31 -1.44
CA LEU A 312 -9.96 11.41 -2.61
C LEU A 312 -11.13 11.64 -3.56
#